data_AF-A0A1G6B8A7-F1
#
_entry.id   AF-A0A1G6B8A7-F1
#
_cell.length_a   1.000
_cell.length_b   1.000
_cell.length_c   1.000
_cell.angle_alpha   90.00
_cell.angle_beta   90.00
_cell.angle_gamma   90.00
#
_symmetry.space_group_name_H-M   'P 1'
#
loop_
_entity.id
_entity.type
_entity.pdbx_description
1 polymer ?
#
loop_
_entity_poly.entity_id
_entity_poly.type
_entity_poly.pdbx_seq_one_letter_code
_entity_poly.pdbx_strand_id
1 'polypeptide(L)'
;MEKFISEERIDKATEEELFEMRLWIYKESQRLEAEQKAVDSKVAEIEAKMERFRAKFQSERSQFEHDKQKFKDDQALFDQQIEILKDGFDKLNADKKKLEREWKKLEQEKGYLREDEYSRAEFFFQGVNSLLALKKRYRDLMKIYHPDNLCGDHKLCDMINEEYNILLRQFDTYMKA
;
A
#
# COMPACT_ATOMS: atom_id res chain seq x y z
N MET A 1 43.02 -13.96 -68.18
CA MET A 1 43.59 -15.27 -67.78
C MET A 1 44.22 -16.00 -68.97
N GLU A 2 44.56 -15.32 -70.06
CA GLU A 2 44.96 -15.94 -71.34
C GLU A 2 46.47 -15.83 -71.65
N LYS A 3 47.31 -15.44 -70.67
CA LYS A 3 48.72 -15.13 -70.94
C LYS A 3 49.72 -16.24 -70.58
N PHE A 4 49.27 -17.44 -70.20
CA PHE A 4 50.17 -18.49 -69.74
C PHE A 4 50.23 -19.70 -70.66
N ILE A 5 51.46 -19.96 -71.05
CA ILE A 5 52.03 -21.13 -71.71
C ILE A 5 51.65 -22.38 -70.90
N SER A 6 51.00 -23.37 -71.53
CA SER A 6 50.73 -24.68 -70.93
C SER A 6 52.06 -25.34 -70.51
N GLU A 7 52.06 -26.26 -69.53
CA GLU A 7 53.27 -26.98 -69.08
C GLU A 7 54.13 -27.50 -70.26
N GLU A 8 53.48 -27.97 -71.33
CA GLU A 8 54.09 -28.42 -72.59
C GLU A 8 54.92 -27.38 -73.36
N ARG A 9 54.69 -26.09 -73.14
CA ARG A 9 55.36 -25.00 -73.86
C ARG A 9 56.51 -24.37 -73.06
N ILE A 10 56.70 -24.75 -71.79
CA ILE A 10 57.79 -24.25 -70.92
C ILE A 10 59.15 -24.76 -71.42
N ASP A 11 59.20 -26.01 -71.89
CA ASP A 11 60.43 -26.64 -72.41
C ASP A 11 60.93 -26.06 -73.75
N LYS A 12 60.08 -25.29 -74.44
CA LYS A 12 60.39 -24.62 -75.71
C LYS A 12 60.46 -23.10 -75.59
N ALA A 13 60.25 -22.56 -74.38
CA ALA A 13 60.25 -21.13 -74.13
C ALA A 13 61.68 -20.58 -74.09
N THR A 14 61.83 -19.34 -74.56
CA THR A 14 63.10 -18.62 -74.48
C THR A 14 63.42 -18.21 -73.04
N GLU A 15 64.70 -17.93 -72.76
CA GLU A 15 65.16 -17.55 -71.42
C GLU A 15 64.47 -16.26 -70.91
N GLU A 16 64.18 -15.31 -71.82
CA GLU A 16 63.40 -14.11 -71.51
C GLU A 16 61.95 -14.42 -71.14
N GLU A 17 61.26 -15.29 -71.88
CA GLU A 17 59.87 -15.71 -71.57
C GLU A 17 59.79 -16.43 -70.22
N LEU A 18 60.78 -17.27 -69.90
CA LEU A 18 60.89 -17.93 -68.60
C LEU A 18 61.14 -16.93 -67.46
N PHE A 19 61.99 -15.91 -67.71
CA PHE A 19 62.25 -14.85 -66.73
C PHE A 19 61.00 -14.00 -66.46
N GLU A 20 60.26 -13.59 -67.50
CA GLU A 20 58.99 -12.87 -67.36
C GLU A 20 57.95 -13.68 -66.57
N MET A 21 57.86 -14.99 -66.86
CA MET A 21 56.95 -15.88 -66.16
C MET A 21 57.32 -16.03 -64.69
N ARG A 22 58.61 -16.23 -64.37
CA ARG A 22 59.10 -16.28 -62.98
C ARG A 22 58.80 -14.98 -62.24
N LEU A 23 59.03 -13.83 -62.87
CA LEU A 23 58.73 -12.53 -62.29
C LEU A 23 57.23 -12.35 -62.02
N TRP A 24 56.37 -12.82 -62.93
CA TRP A 24 54.94 -12.80 -62.74
C TRP A 24 54.49 -13.69 -61.58
N ILE A 25 54.95 -14.95 -61.53
CA ILE A 25 54.62 -15.89 -60.44
C ILE A 25 55.05 -15.30 -59.10
N TYR A 26 56.23 -14.67 -59.04
CA TYR A 26 56.69 -14.01 -57.81
C TYR A 26 55.75 -12.87 -57.39
N LYS A 27 55.36 -11.99 -58.32
CA LYS A 27 54.42 -10.90 -58.05
C LYS A 27 53.05 -11.41 -57.64
N GLU A 28 52.57 -12.47 -58.28
CA GLU A 28 51.27 -13.07 -57.96
C GLU A 28 51.30 -13.78 -56.61
N SER A 29 52.39 -14.48 -56.28
CA SER A 29 52.61 -15.07 -54.95
C SER A 29 52.58 -14.00 -53.86
N GLN A 30 53.27 -12.87 -54.07
CA GLN A 30 53.24 -11.73 -53.14
C GLN A 30 51.84 -11.11 -53.01
N ARG A 31 51.08 -11.02 -54.11
CA ARG A 31 49.69 -10.53 -54.10
C ARG A 31 48.79 -11.45 -53.28
N LEU A 32 48.89 -12.75 -53.51
CA LEU A 32 48.10 -13.77 -52.80
C LEU A 32 48.46 -13.80 -51.31
N GLU A 33 49.75 -13.68 -50.95
CA GLU A 33 50.18 -13.60 -49.56
C GLU A 33 49.61 -12.35 -48.86
N ALA A 34 49.62 -11.20 -49.53
CA ALA A 34 49.01 -9.97 -49.00
C ALA A 34 47.50 -10.10 -48.81
N GLU A 35 46.79 -10.72 -49.76
CA GLU A 35 45.35 -10.99 -49.65
C GLU A 35 45.03 -11.97 -48.52
N GLN A 36 45.80 -13.05 -48.40
CA GLN A 36 45.64 -14.03 -47.33
C GLN A 36 45.81 -13.36 -45.96
N LYS A 37 46.87 -12.56 -45.79
CA LYS A 37 47.11 -11.81 -44.55
C LYS A 37 45.98 -10.84 -44.22
N ALA A 38 45.38 -10.19 -45.23
CA ALA A 38 44.25 -9.31 -45.03
C ALA A 38 42.98 -10.07 -44.59
N VAL A 39 42.75 -11.27 -45.13
CA VAL A 39 41.66 -12.16 -44.72
C VAL A 39 41.88 -12.64 -43.28
N ASP A 40 43.07 -13.13 -42.96
CA ASP A 40 43.41 -13.62 -41.61
C ASP A 40 43.22 -12.52 -40.56
N SER A 41 43.64 -11.29 -40.88
CA SER A 41 43.41 -10.13 -40.01
C SER A 41 41.91 -9.87 -39.77
N LYS A 42 41.06 -10.03 -40.77
CA LYS A 42 39.60 -9.86 -40.63
C LYS A 42 38.97 -11.00 -39.83
N VAL A 43 39.41 -12.24 -40.04
CA VAL A 43 38.95 -13.39 -39.27
C VAL A 43 39.27 -13.18 -37.78
N ALA A 44 40.51 -12.81 -37.47
CA ALA A 44 40.91 -12.52 -36.09
C ALA A 44 40.09 -11.37 -35.47
N GLU A 45 39.78 -10.32 -36.24
CA GLU A 45 38.92 -9.24 -35.75
C GLU A 45 37.48 -9.70 -35.46
N ILE A 46 36.92 -10.53 -36.34
CA ILE A 46 35.56 -11.08 -36.16
C ILE A 46 35.52 -12.00 -34.94
N GLU A 47 36.49 -12.89 -34.76
CA GLU A 47 36.59 -13.76 -33.59
C GLU A 47 36.69 -12.96 -32.30
N ALA A 48 37.52 -11.91 -32.27
CA ALA A 48 37.63 -11.02 -31.12
C ALA A 48 36.31 -10.29 -30.82
N LYS A 49 35.56 -9.87 -31.84
CA LYS A 49 34.23 -9.26 -31.66
C LYS A 49 33.20 -10.27 -31.14
N MET A 50 33.20 -11.49 -31.66
CA MET A 50 32.29 -12.55 -31.23
C MET A 50 32.53 -12.93 -29.77
N GLU A 51 33.79 -13.00 -29.34
CA GLU A 51 34.11 -13.30 -27.94
C GLU A 51 33.64 -12.18 -27.00
N ARG A 52 33.88 -10.92 -27.36
CA ARG A 52 33.36 -9.76 -26.61
C ARG A 52 31.84 -9.78 -26.53
N PHE A 53 31.17 -10.10 -27.65
CA PHE A 53 29.71 -10.19 -27.68
C PHE A 53 29.21 -11.31 -26.78
N ARG A 54 29.85 -12.48 -26.81
CA ARG A 54 29.52 -13.63 -25.97
C ARG A 54 29.67 -13.30 -24.48
N ALA A 55 30.79 -12.69 -24.10
CA ALA A 55 31.05 -12.27 -22.72
C ALA A 55 30.00 -11.24 -22.24
N LYS A 56 29.67 -10.25 -23.08
CA LYS A 56 28.63 -9.27 -22.79
C LYS A 56 27.27 -9.92 -22.61
N PHE A 57 26.88 -10.79 -23.53
CA PHE A 57 25.59 -11.49 -23.48
C PHE A 57 25.48 -12.38 -22.22
N GLN A 58 26.56 -13.06 -21.84
CA GLN A 58 26.58 -13.86 -20.60
C GLN A 58 26.44 -12.99 -19.35
N SER A 59 27.13 -11.84 -19.30
CA SER A 59 27.02 -10.89 -18.19
C SER A 59 25.60 -10.30 -18.09
N GLU A 60 25.03 -9.83 -19.20
CA GLU A 60 23.67 -9.31 -19.24
C GLU A 60 22.64 -10.37 -18.85
N ARG A 61 22.80 -11.61 -19.31
CA ARG A 61 21.93 -12.72 -18.94
C ARG A 61 21.99 -13.02 -17.44
N SER A 62 23.19 -13.04 -16.85
CA SER A 62 23.36 -13.27 -15.42
C SER A 62 22.72 -12.14 -14.59
N GLN A 63 22.88 -10.89 -15.01
CA GLN A 63 22.21 -9.75 -14.37
C GLN A 63 20.69 -9.87 -14.48
N PHE A 64 20.18 -10.18 -15.68
CA PHE A 64 18.75 -10.36 -15.88
C PHE A 64 18.15 -11.49 -15.03
N GLU A 65 18.86 -12.62 -14.92
CA GLU A 65 18.43 -13.74 -14.07
C GLU A 65 18.40 -13.35 -12.59
N HIS A 66 19.41 -12.62 -12.12
CA HIS A 66 19.45 -12.09 -10.76
C HIS A 66 18.32 -11.08 -10.48
N ASP A 67 18.08 -10.14 -11.40
CA ASP A 67 17.03 -9.13 -11.24
C ASP A 67 15.64 -9.76 -11.29
N LYS A 68 15.46 -10.78 -12.15
CA LYS A 68 14.24 -11.59 -12.18
C LYS A 68 14.02 -12.32 -10.86
N GLN A 69 15.07 -12.84 -10.23
CA GLN A 69 14.95 -13.49 -8.93
C GLN A 69 14.57 -12.49 -7.84
N LYS A 70 15.25 -11.34 -7.77
CA LYS A 70 14.90 -10.25 -6.86
C LYS A 70 13.44 -9.82 -7.01
N PHE A 71 12.98 -9.64 -8.26
CA PHE A 71 11.60 -9.27 -8.53
C PHE A 71 10.59 -10.28 -7.99
N LYS A 72 10.89 -11.59 -8.10
CA LYS A 72 10.05 -12.64 -7.53
C LYS A 72 10.03 -12.62 -6.01
N ASP A 73 11.19 -12.40 -5.39
CA ASP A 73 11.31 -12.32 -3.94
C ASP A 73 10.55 -11.11 -3.40
N ASP A 74 10.67 -9.95 -4.06
CA ASP A 74 9.91 -8.74 -3.75
C ASP A 74 8.40 -8.96 -3.92
N GLN A 75 7.98 -9.61 -5.00
CA GLN A 75 6.57 -9.95 -5.22
C GLN A 75 6.02 -10.81 -4.07
N ALA A 76 6.75 -11.84 -3.65
CA ALA A 76 6.35 -12.69 -2.54
C ALA A 76 6.27 -11.91 -1.21
N LEU A 77 7.20 -10.98 -0.98
CA LEU A 77 7.16 -10.09 0.17
C LEU A 77 5.93 -9.18 0.16
N PHE A 78 5.58 -8.60 -0.99
CA PHE A 78 4.38 -7.77 -1.13
C PHE A 78 3.10 -8.57 -0.88
N ASP A 79 3.01 -9.79 -1.40
CA ASP A 79 1.85 -10.65 -1.15
C ASP A 79 1.68 -10.93 0.34
N GLN A 80 2.77 -11.22 1.06
CA GLN A 80 2.75 -11.39 2.51
C GLN A 80 2.31 -10.12 3.25
N GLN A 81 2.83 -8.96 2.86
CA GLN A 81 2.44 -7.68 3.46
C GLN A 81 0.96 -7.39 3.25
N ILE A 82 0.43 -7.67 2.06
CA ILE A 82 -0.98 -7.50 1.74
C ILE A 82 -1.84 -8.42 2.63
N GLU A 83 -1.44 -9.68 2.83
CA GLU A 83 -2.18 -10.60 3.71
C GLU A 83 -2.19 -10.13 5.17
N ILE A 84 -1.05 -9.65 5.69
CA ILE A 84 -0.99 -9.07 7.04
C ILE A 84 -1.91 -7.86 7.15
N LEU A 85 -1.92 -6.98 6.13
CA LEU A 85 -2.80 -5.82 6.12
C LEU A 85 -4.28 -6.23 6.10
N LYS A 86 -4.66 -7.20 5.25
CA LYS A 86 -6.04 -7.72 5.21
C LYS A 86 -6.48 -8.26 6.57
N ASP A 87 -5.68 -9.12 7.20
CA ASP A 87 -5.96 -9.65 8.54
C ASP A 87 -6.08 -8.53 9.58
N GLY A 88 -5.19 -7.54 9.52
CA GLY A 88 -5.27 -6.33 10.36
C GLY A 88 -6.57 -5.55 10.16
N PHE A 89 -6.99 -5.33 8.91
CA PHE A 89 -8.24 -4.66 8.58
C PHE A 89 -9.47 -5.44 9.05
N ASP A 90 -9.47 -6.76 8.89
CA ASP A 90 -10.56 -7.62 9.33
C ASP A 90 -10.72 -7.59 10.86
N LYS A 91 -9.61 -7.65 11.60
CA LYS A 91 -9.59 -7.48 13.06
C LYS A 91 -10.13 -6.12 13.48
N LEU A 92 -9.64 -5.04 12.87
CA LEU A 92 -10.12 -3.68 13.16
C LEU A 92 -11.61 -3.52 12.86
N ASN A 93 -12.10 -4.11 11.77
CA ASN A 93 -13.51 -4.08 11.42
C ASN A 93 -14.37 -4.89 12.41
N ALA A 94 -13.86 -6.02 12.90
CA ALA A 94 -14.51 -6.80 13.94
C ALA A 94 -14.60 -6.01 15.26
N ASP A 95 -13.49 -5.37 15.67
CA ASP A 95 -13.43 -4.53 16.87
C ASP A 95 -14.36 -3.32 16.75
N LYS A 96 -14.39 -2.65 15.60
CA LYS A 96 -15.33 -1.57 15.32
C LYS A 96 -16.77 -2.02 15.50
N LYS A 97 -17.16 -3.16 14.90
CA LYS A 97 -18.51 -3.72 15.07
C LYS A 97 -18.82 -4.08 16.50
N LYS A 98 -17.84 -4.56 17.27
CA LYS A 98 -18.01 -4.87 18.69
C LYS A 98 -18.27 -3.60 19.50
N LEU A 99 -17.45 -2.57 19.30
CA LEU A 99 -17.63 -1.26 19.94
C LEU A 99 -18.97 -0.61 19.58
N GLU A 100 -19.40 -0.68 18.32
CA GLU A 100 -20.72 -0.18 17.90
C GLU A 100 -21.87 -0.88 18.64
N ARG A 101 -21.77 -2.20 18.86
CA ARG A 101 -22.76 -2.95 19.64
C ARG A 101 -22.74 -2.55 21.11
N GLU A 102 -21.56 -2.43 21.70
CA GLU A 102 -21.40 -2.00 23.10
C GLU A 102 -21.92 -0.58 23.30
N TRP A 103 -21.60 0.34 22.39
CA TRP A 103 -22.11 1.71 22.40
C TRP A 103 -23.63 1.75 22.29
N LYS A 104 -24.22 0.97 21.38
CA LYS A 104 -25.68 0.85 21.26
C LYS A 104 -26.34 0.30 22.53
N LYS A 105 -25.72 -0.69 23.19
CA LYS A 105 -26.21 -1.23 24.46
C LYS A 105 -26.15 -0.18 25.57
N LEU A 106 -25.02 0.51 25.71
CA LEU A 106 -24.87 1.58 26.69
C LEU A 106 -25.86 2.73 26.45
N GLU A 107 -26.13 3.08 25.20
CA GLU A 107 -27.12 4.11 24.88
C GLU A 107 -28.54 3.66 25.25
N GLN A 108 -28.88 2.38 25.01
CA GLN A 108 -30.15 1.81 25.46
C GLN A 108 -30.25 1.79 26.98
N GLU A 109 -29.21 1.33 27.69
CA GLU A 109 -29.16 1.34 29.16
C GLU A 109 -29.26 2.75 29.72
N LYS A 110 -28.61 3.75 29.13
CA LYS A 110 -28.78 5.16 29.48
C LYS A 110 -30.21 5.66 29.23
N GLY A 111 -30.84 5.21 28.15
CA GLY A 111 -32.25 5.49 27.87
C GLY A 111 -33.17 4.94 28.97
N TYR A 112 -33.01 3.66 29.33
CA TYR A 112 -33.76 3.02 30.40
C TYR A 112 -33.50 3.65 31.77
N LEU A 113 -32.25 3.96 32.10
CA LEU A 113 -31.90 4.66 33.34
C LEU A 113 -32.53 6.05 33.40
N ARG A 114 -32.52 6.81 32.30
CA ARG A 114 -33.23 8.09 32.25
C ARG A 114 -34.73 7.92 32.40
N GLU A 115 -35.35 6.94 31.76
CA GLU A 115 -36.79 6.71 31.87
C GLU A 115 -37.22 6.29 33.29
N ASP A 116 -36.39 5.49 33.97
CA ASP A 116 -36.60 5.09 35.38
C ASP A 116 -36.31 6.26 36.35
N GLU A 117 -35.28 7.07 36.11
CA GLU A 117 -34.98 8.28 36.88
C GLU A 117 -36.09 9.34 36.74
N TYR A 118 -36.59 9.59 35.52
CA TYR A 118 -37.74 10.47 35.27
C TYR A 118 -39.01 9.92 35.97
N SER A 119 -39.30 8.63 35.81
CA SER A 119 -40.44 7.98 36.50
C SER A 119 -40.35 8.13 38.02
N ARG A 120 -39.13 8.02 38.59
CA ARG A 120 -38.89 8.19 40.03
C ARG A 120 -39.02 9.65 40.47
N ALA A 121 -38.63 10.59 39.62
CA ALA A 121 -38.64 11.99 39.94
C ALA A 121 -40.06 12.61 39.85
N GLU A 122 -40.91 12.12 38.94
CA GLU A 122 -42.34 12.46 38.86
C GLU A 122 -43.10 12.15 40.17
N PHE A 123 -42.75 11.04 40.87
CA PHE A 123 -43.36 10.69 42.16
C PHE A 123 -43.21 11.78 43.23
N PHE A 124 -42.13 12.57 43.21
CA PHE A 124 -41.90 13.59 44.24
C PHE A 124 -42.92 14.74 44.19
N PHE A 125 -43.46 15.00 43.00
CA PHE A 125 -44.42 16.06 42.74
C PHE A 125 -45.83 15.54 42.41
N GLN A 126 -46.10 14.25 42.62
CA GLN A 126 -47.42 13.67 42.44
C GLN A 126 -48.47 14.41 43.29
N GLY A 127 -49.59 14.78 42.67
CA GLY A 127 -50.68 15.51 43.32
C GLY A 127 -50.48 17.03 43.41
N VAL A 128 -49.37 17.56 42.88
CA VAL A 128 -49.20 19.01 42.72
C VAL A 128 -50.04 19.49 41.55
N ASN A 129 -51.06 20.32 41.84
CA ASN A 129 -52.02 20.82 40.85
C ASN A 129 -51.98 22.34 40.68
N SER A 130 -51.05 23.04 41.34
CA SER A 130 -50.91 24.49 41.25
C SER A 130 -49.46 24.92 41.44
N LEU A 131 -49.11 26.08 40.87
CA LEU A 131 -47.78 26.66 40.99
C LEU A 131 -47.35 26.91 42.45
N LEU A 132 -48.30 27.30 43.31
CA LEU A 132 -48.03 27.51 44.73
C LEU A 132 -47.72 26.18 45.44
N ALA A 133 -48.48 25.12 45.13
CA ALA A 133 -48.22 23.78 45.64
C ALA A 133 -46.86 23.24 45.16
N LEU A 134 -46.48 23.51 43.91
CA LEU A 134 -45.17 23.12 43.35
C LEU A 134 -44.01 23.73 44.13
N LYS A 135 -44.03 25.06 44.30
CA LYS A 135 -43.00 25.80 45.06
C LYS A 135 -42.93 25.38 46.52
N LYS A 136 -44.08 25.05 47.12
CA LYS A 136 -44.13 24.53 48.50
C LYS A 136 -43.50 23.13 48.56
N ARG A 137 -43.93 22.22 47.69
CA ARG A 137 -43.45 20.84 47.66
C ARG A 137 -41.95 20.76 47.41
N TYR A 138 -41.43 21.55 46.47
CA TYR A 138 -40.00 21.66 46.21
C TYR A 138 -39.20 22.05 47.46
N ARG A 139 -39.63 23.09 48.18
CA ARG A 139 -38.97 23.50 49.43
C ARG A 139 -39.01 22.41 50.50
N ASP A 140 -40.12 21.69 50.61
CA ASP A 140 -40.26 20.60 51.58
C ASP A 140 -39.37 19.40 51.22
N LEU A 141 -39.20 19.10 49.92
CA LEU A 141 -38.25 18.09 49.45
C LEU A 141 -36.79 18.49 49.71
N MET A 142 -36.43 19.75 49.45
CA MET A 142 -35.06 20.25 49.72
C MET A 142 -34.70 20.16 51.21
N LYS A 143 -35.66 20.37 52.12
CA LYS A 143 -35.42 20.20 53.56
C LYS A 143 -35.07 18.77 53.98
N ILE A 144 -35.43 17.77 53.17
CA ILE A 144 -35.18 16.35 53.46
C ILE A 144 -33.96 15.87 52.68
N TYR A 145 -33.88 16.22 51.39
CA TYR A 145 -32.96 15.60 50.42
C TYR A 145 -31.78 16.48 50.00
N HIS A 146 -31.68 17.72 50.46
CA HIS A 146 -30.48 18.54 50.20
C HIS A 146 -29.23 17.85 50.76
N PRO A 147 -28.08 17.83 50.05
CA PRO A 147 -26.87 17.09 50.43
C PRO A 147 -26.32 17.44 51.82
N ASP A 148 -26.65 18.62 52.35
CA ASP A 148 -26.24 19.06 53.69
C ASP A 148 -27.12 18.49 54.83
N ASN A 149 -28.21 17.79 54.51
CA ASN A 149 -29.12 17.19 55.49
C ASN A 149 -28.77 15.71 55.76
N LEU A 150 -29.23 15.18 56.91
CA LEU A 150 -28.91 13.83 57.39
C LEU A 150 -29.28 12.69 56.39
N CYS A 151 -30.32 12.87 55.59
CA CYS A 151 -30.76 11.94 54.55
C CYS A 151 -30.55 12.49 53.12
N GLY A 152 -29.65 13.45 52.97
CA GLY A 152 -29.35 14.13 51.71
C GLY A 152 -28.59 13.25 50.73
N ASP A 153 -28.92 13.36 49.45
CA ASP A 153 -28.18 12.75 48.35
C ASP A 153 -28.06 13.76 47.21
N HIS A 154 -26.84 13.98 46.73
CA HIS A 154 -26.55 14.92 45.66
C HIS A 154 -27.28 14.55 44.37
N LYS A 155 -27.31 13.26 44.01
CA LYS A 155 -27.99 12.79 42.80
C LYS A 155 -29.50 12.99 42.89
N LEU A 156 -30.07 12.72 44.06
CA LEU A 156 -31.50 12.88 44.29
C LEU A 156 -31.92 14.36 44.29
N CYS A 157 -31.10 15.23 44.87
CA CYS A 157 -31.30 16.67 44.83
C CYS A 157 -31.32 17.18 43.39
N ASP A 158 -30.36 16.75 42.56
CA ASP A 158 -30.29 17.14 41.14
C ASP A 158 -31.53 16.70 40.35
N MET A 159 -32.01 15.45 40.55
CA MET A 159 -33.25 14.96 39.94
C MET A 159 -34.48 15.79 40.35
N ILE A 160 -34.62 16.11 41.65
CA ILE A 160 -35.72 16.93 42.15
C ILE A 160 -35.67 18.35 41.56
N ASN A 161 -34.47 18.91 41.38
CA ASN A 161 -34.25 20.23 40.78
C ASN A 161 -34.64 20.23 39.29
N GLU A 162 -34.25 19.21 38.54
CA GLU A 162 -34.58 19.09 37.12
C GLU A 162 -36.10 19.02 36.91
N GLU A 163 -36.79 18.11 37.62
CA GLU A 163 -38.26 17.99 37.54
C GLU A 163 -39.00 19.24 37.98
N TYR A 164 -38.57 19.88 39.06
CA TYR A 164 -39.16 21.14 39.49
C TYR A 164 -39.07 22.21 38.39
N ASN A 165 -37.93 22.31 37.69
CA ASN A 165 -37.75 23.26 36.60
C ASN A 165 -38.62 22.93 35.38
N ILE A 166 -38.80 21.64 35.05
CA ILE A 166 -39.69 21.19 33.98
C ILE A 166 -41.13 21.58 34.30
N LEU A 167 -41.64 21.20 35.49
CA LEU A 167 -43.00 21.52 35.92
C LEU A 167 -43.22 23.04 36.05
N LEU A 168 -42.22 23.77 36.53
CA LEU A 168 -42.27 25.24 36.63
C LEU A 168 -42.47 25.88 35.25
N ARG A 169 -41.75 25.40 34.23
CA ARG A 169 -41.92 25.86 32.83
C ARG A 169 -43.30 25.49 32.29
N GLN A 170 -43.80 24.29 32.58
CA GLN A 170 -45.13 23.87 32.16
C GLN A 170 -46.23 24.76 32.76
N PHE A 171 -46.20 25.03 34.07
CA PHE A 171 -47.16 25.93 34.72
C PHE A 171 -47.03 27.38 34.26
N ASP A 172 -45.81 27.89 34.01
CA ASP A 172 -45.61 29.25 33.48
C ASP A 172 -46.13 29.38 32.04
N THR A 173 -45.97 28.34 31.22
CA THR A 173 -46.53 28.29 29.86
C THR A 173 -48.06 28.24 29.89
N TYR A 174 -48.65 27.47 30.80
CA TYR A 174 -50.11 27.36 30.97
C TYR A 174 -50.77 28.64 31.52
N MET A 175 -50.01 29.52 32.18
CA MET A 175 -50.48 30.81 32.70
C MET A 175 -50.31 31.97 31.71
N LYS A 176 -49.53 31.77 30.63
CA LYS A 176 -49.29 32.75 29.56
C LYS A 176 -50.10 32.50 28.29
N ALA A 177 -50.75 31.34 28.18
CA ALA A 177 -51.74 31.00 27.17
C ALA A 177 -53.14 31.43 27.63
#